data_AF-D6GVA0-F1
#
_entry.id   AF-D6GVA0-F1
#
_cell.length_a   1.000
_cell.length_b   1.000
_cell.length_c   1.000
_cell.angle_alpha   90.00
_cell.angle_beta   90.00
_cell.angle_gamma   90.00
#
_symmetry.space_group_name_H-M   'P 1'
#
loop_
_entity.id
_entity.type
_entity.pdbx_description
1 polymer ?
#
loop_
_entity_poly.entity_id
_entity_poly.type
_entity_poly.pdbx_seq_one_letter_code
_entity_poly.pdbx_strand_id
1 'polypeptide(L)'
;MEEKEIKEGLMSILYSEGKDYLFPKRSALNVTSRLYQDLGKDRTEQLITVYKNKRPIFNRLIDNYIDDMGENLSKEVIKGFVFPEILEQIKYDFFSKVENDLKKDNYDIDKLLEKRLNKF
;
A
#
# COMPACT_ATOMS: atom_id res chain seq x y z
N MET A 1 1.00 -11.47 -15.79
CA MET A 1 -0.15 -10.58 -15.99
C MET A 1 0.18 -9.55 -17.07
N GLU A 2 -0.84 -8.98 -17.73
CA GLU A 2 -0.66 -7.81 -18.61
C GLU A 2 -0.55 -6.51 -17.79
N GLU A 3 0.07 -5.45 -18.32
CA GLU A 3 0.22 -4.17 -17.60
C GLU A 3 -1.11 -3.60 -17.10
N LYS A 4 -2.16 -3.70 -17.92
CA LYS A 4 -3.50 -3.26 -17.55
C LYS A 4 -4.01 -4.01 -16.30
N GLU A 5 -3.89 -5.33 -16.28
CA GLU A 5 -4.31 -6.17 -15.15
C GLU A 5 -3.50 -5.87 -13.88
N ILE A 6 -2.21 -5.54 -14.03
CA ILE A 6 -1.32 -5.17 -12.92
C ILE A 6 -1.77 -3.85 -12.31
N LYS A 7 -2.02 -2.84 -13.15
CA LYS A 7 -2.52 -1.53 -12.67
C LYS A 7 -3.89 -1.66 -12.02
N GLU A 8 -4.79 -2.48 -12.55
CA GLU A 8 -6.07 -2.79 -11.91
C GLU A 8 -5.89 -3.52 -10.58
N GLY A 9 -4.94 -4.45 -10.50
CA GLY A 9 -4.57 -5.13 -9.26
C GLY A 9 -4.05 -4.18 -8.18
N LEU A 10 -3.13 -3.27 -8.53
CA LEU A 10 -2.66 -2.21 -7.63
C LEU A 10 -3.80 -1.27 -7.20
N MET A 11 -4.66 -0.86 -8.12
CA MET A 11 -5.84 -0.04 -7.80
C MET A 11 -6.73 -0.71 -6.76
N SER A 12 -6.89 -2.04 -6.81
CA SER A 12 -7.69 -2.79 -5.83
C SER A 12 -7.09 -2.84 -4.40
N ILE A 13 -5.82 -2.48 -4.27
CA ILE A 13 -5.11 -2.32 -2.99
C ILE A 13 -5.24 -0.87 -2.50
N LEU A 14 -5.06 0.10 -3.42
CA LEU A 14 -4.91 1.51 -3.09
C LEU A 14 -6.24 2.26 -2.95
N TYR A 15 -7.29 1.80 -3.60
CA TYR A 15 -8.56 2.50 -3.74
C TYR A 15 -9.74 1.72 -3.16
N SER A 16 -10.65 2.45 -2.52
CA SER A 16 -11.93 1.94 -2.04
C SER A 16 -12.99 2.99 -2.33
N GLU A 17 -14.03 2.61 -3.07
CA GLU A 17 -15.11 3.52 -3.50
C GLU A 17 -15.83 4.16 -2.32
N GLY A 18 -16.04 3.41 -1.22
CA GLY A 18 -16.61 3.95 0.02
C GLY A 18 -15.74 4.98 0.74
N LYS A 19 -14.52 5.23 0.27
CA LYS A 19 -13.57 6.21 0.83
C LYS A 19 -13.02 7.18 -0.24
N ASP A 20 -13.71 7.33 -1.38
CA ASP A 20 -13.25 8.22 -2.47
C ASP A 20 -13.10 9.68 -1.98
N TYR A 21 -13.94 10.12 -1.06
CA TYR A 21 -13.86 11.45 -0.43
C TYR A 21 -12.57 11.70 0.37
N LEU A 22 -11.91 10.64 0.86
CA LEU A 22 -10.61 10.73 1.56
C LEU A 22 -9.45 10.61 0.59
N PHE A 23 -9.61 9.81 -0.47
CA PHE A 23 -8.55 9.56 -1.43
C PHE A 23 -9.16 9.27 -2.81
N PRO A 24 -9.30 10.30 -3.66
CA PRO A 24 -10.00 10.18 -4.92
C PRO A 24 -9.38 9.17 -5.87
N LYS A 25 -10.22 8.55 -6.71
CA LYS A 25 -9.78 7.57 -7.73
C LYS A 25 -8.64 8.08 -8.62
N ARG A 26 -8.62 9.37 -8.97
CA ARG A 26 -7.53 9.98 -9.78
C ARG A 26 -6.19 9.92 -9.06
N SER A 27 -6.17 10.25 -7.77
CA SER A 27 -4.97 10.15 -6.94
C SER A 27 -4.50 8.71 -6.80
N ALA A 28 -5.43 7.77 -6.66
CA ALA A 28 -5.09 6.34 -6.69
C ALA A 28 -4.47 5.88 -8.02
N LEU A 29 -4.98 6.38 -9.15
CA LEU A 29 -4.41 6.09 -10.47
C LEU A 29 -3.00 6.66 -10.63
N ASN A 30 -2.74 7.87 -10.12
CA ASN A 30 -1.41 8.48 -10.12
C ASN A 30 -0.43 7.62 -9.31
N VAL A 31 -0.78 7.27 -8.07
CA VAL A 31 0.06 6.44 -7.18
C VAL A 31 0.28 5.05 -7.78
N THR A 32 -0.76 4.44 -8.36
CA THR A 32 -0.66 3.16 -9.07
C THR A 32 0.37 3.22 -10.19
N SER A 33 0.29 4.24 -11.03
CA SER A 33 1.18 4.39 -12.18
C SER A 33 2.63 4.58 -11.75
N ARG A 34 2.84 5.40 -10.71
CA ARG A 34 4.16 5.64 -10.12
C ARG A 34 4.75 4.38 -9.48
N LEU A 35 3.97 3.67 -8.66
CA LEU A 35 4.42 2.41 -8.04
C LEU A 35 4.76 1.37 -9.10
N TYR A 36 3.94 1.20 -10.13
CA TYR A 36 4.24 0.25 -11.22
C TYR A 36 5.55 0.61 -11.94
N GLN A 37 5.78 1.89 -12.22
CA GLN A 37 7.00 2.36 -12.86
C GLN A 37 8.24 2.08 -12.00
N ASP A 38 8.19 2.38 -10.70
CA ASP A 38 9.34 2.27 -9.80
C ASP A 38 9.63 0.82 -9.36
N LEU A 39 8.58 0.03 -9.14
CA LEU A 39 8.70 -1.37 -8.77
C LEU A 39 9.01 -2.25 -9.97
N GLY A 40 8.54 -1.86 -11.15
CA GLY A 40 8.55 -2.69 -12.35
C GLY A 40 7.55 -3.85 -12.25
N LYS A 41 7.44 -4.58 -13.36
CA LYS A 41 6.42 -5.64 -13.54
C LYS A 41 6.48 -6.70 -12.45
N ASP A 42 7.63 -7.36 -12.30
CA ASP A 42 7.75 -8.57 -11.47
C ASP A 42 7.43 -8.30 -9.98
N ARG A 43 7.95 -7.20 -9.43
CA ARG A 43 7.72 -6.83 -8.03
C ARG A 43 6.26 -6.45 -7.79
N THR A 44 5.67 -5.73 -8.75
CA THR A 44 4.26 -5.37 -8.67
C THR A 44 3.36 -6.61 -8.71
N GLU A 45 3.65 -7.57 -9.59
CA GLU A 45 2.92 -8.85 -9.65
C GLU A 45 3.02 -9.64 -8.33
N GLN A 46 4.19 -9.67 -7.70
CA GLN A 46 4.37 -10.33 -6.40
C GLN A 46 3.54 -9.66 -5.30
N LEU A 47 3.58 -8.33 -5.19
CA LEU A 47 2.75 -7.59 -4.24
C LEU A 47 1.25 -7.88 -4.42
N ILE A 48 0.76 -7.85 -5.67
CA ILE A 48 -0.64 -8.14 -5.99
C ILE A 48 -0.98 -9.59 -5.65
N THR A 49 -0.10 -10.53 -5.96
CA THR A 49 -0.29 -11.95 -5.66
C THR A 49 -0.43 -12.19 -4.16
N VAL A 50 0.44 -11.59 -3.35
CA VAL A 50 0.36 -11.66 -1.89
C VAL A 50 -0.97 -11.10 -1.38
N TYR A 51 -1.37 -9.92 -1.85
CA TYR A 51 -2.65 -9.31 -1.47
C TYR A 51 -3.85 -10.20 -1.83
N LYS A 52 -3.91 -10.71 -3.05
CA LYS A 52 -5.03 -11.54 -3.52
C LYS A 52 -5.13 -12.87 -2.76
N ASN A 53 -4.01 -13.55 -2.54
CA ASN A 53 -3.99 -14.88 -1.92
C ASN A 53 -4.15 -14.82 -0.39
N LYS A 54 -3.64 -13.76 0.26
CA LYS A 54 -3.58 -13.65 1.72
C LYS A 54 -4.21 -12.35 2.22
N ARG A 55 -5.32 -11.93 1.60
CA ARG A 55 -5.99 -10.66 1.90
C ARG A 55 -6.24 -10.38 3.39
N PRO A 56 -6.73 -11.33 4.21
CA PRO A 56 -6.93 -11.07 5.64
C PRO A 56 -5.62 -10.77 6.38
N ILE A 57 -4.55 -11.51 6.07
CA ILE A 57 -3.22 -11.30 6.67
C ILE A 57 -2.62 -9.99 6.17
N PHE A 58 -2.82 -9.66 4.89
CA PHE A 58 -2.40 -8.39 4.32
C PHE A 58 -3.05 -7.20 5.01
N ASN A 59 -4.36 -7.24 5.23
CA ASN A 59 -5.06 -6.17 5.96
C ASN A 59 -4.52 -6.05 7.40
N ARG A 60 -4.29 -7.17 8.10
CA ARG A 60 -3.67 -7.13 9.45
C ARG A 60 -2.27 -6.54 9.44
N LEU A 61 -1.48 -6.82 8.40
CA LEU A 61 -0.17 -6.20 8.21
C LEU A 61 -0.32 -4.68 8.04
N ILE A 62 -1.24 -4.22 7.19
CA ILE A 62 -1.54 -2.80 6.98
C ILE A 62 -1.96 -2.13 8.29
N ASP A 63 -2.86 -2.73 9.06
CA ASP A 63 -3.31 -2.21 10.35
C ASP A 63 -2.11 -2.03 11.30
N ASN A 64 -1.21 -3.02 11.37
CA ASN A 64 -0.01 -2.93 12.19
C ASN A 64 0.98 -1.84 11.71
N TYR A 65 1.08 -1.57 10.40
CA TYR A 65 1.83 -0.41 9.90
C TYR A 65 1.18 0.92 10.28
N ILE A 66 -0.16 0.99 10.26
CA ILE A 66 -0.91 2.18 10.64
C ILE A 66 -0.74 2.45 12.14
N ASP A 67 -0.81 1.41 12.98
CA ASP A 67 -0.59 1.51 14.43
C ASP A 67 0.81 2.06 14.75
N ASP A 68 1.86 1.57 14.05
CA ASP A 68 3.23 2.09 14.19
C ASP A 68 3.34 3.58 13.83
N MET A 69 2.52 4.07 12.90
CA MET A 69 2.53 5.46 12.47
C MET A 69 1.81 6.38 13.45
N GLY A 70 0.88 5.85 14.25
CA GLY A 70 0.23 6.54 15.36
C GLY A 70 -0.28 7.95 15.02
N GLU A 71 -0.04 8.90 15.94
CA GLU A 71 -0.46 10.31 15.79
C GLU A 71 0.21 11.06 14.63
N ASN A 72 1.33 10.56 14.09
CA ASN A 72 1.98 11.23 12.96
C ASN A 72 1.16 11.06 11.68
N LEU A 73 0.49 9.91 11.51
CA LEU A 73 -0.38 9.69 10.36
C LEU A 73 -1.57 10.65 10.38
N SER A 74 -2.20 10.88 11.54
CA SER A 74 -3.35 11.77 11.64
C SER A 74 -3.00 13.21 11.29
N LYS A 75 -1.84 13.72 11.74
CA LYS A 75 -1.35 15.07 11.40
C LYS A 75 -1.08 15.23 9.90
N GLU A 76 -0.44 14.25 9.30
CA GLU A 76 -0.11 14.27 7.87
C GLU A 76 -1.36 14.11 6.99
N VAL A 77 -2.33 13.28 7.40
CA VAL A 77 -3.63 13.15 6.71
C VAL A 77 -4.43 14.46 6.80
N ILE A 78 -4.40 15.16 7.94
CA ILE A 78 -5.05 16.49 8.07
C ILE A 78 -4.47 17.50 7.08
N LYS A 79 -3.14 17.56 6.95
CA LYS A 79 -2.48 18.40 5.91
C LYS A 79 -2.88 17.96 4.51
N GLY A 80 -3.01 16.66 4.31
CA GLY A 80 -3.42 16.04 3.06
C GLY A 80 -4.83 16.42 2.58
N PHE A 81 -5.76 16.72 3.47
CA PHE A 81 -7.07 17.26 3.07
C PHE A 81 -6.98 18.63 2.39
N VAL A 82 -5.94 19.40 2.72
CA VAL A 82 -5.68 20.72 2.13
C VAL A 82 -4.88 20.59 0.84
N PHE A 83 -3.98 19.61 0.76
CA PHE A 83 -3.08 19.40 -0.37
C PHE A 83 -3.12 17.94 -0.84
N PRO A 84 -3.87 17.63 -1.91
CA PRO A 84 -4.03 16.27 -2.43
C PRO A 84 -2.69 15.57 -2.76
N GLU A 85 -1.69 16.33 -3.18
CA GLU A 85 -0.34 15.84 -3.49
C GLU A 85 0.34 15.21 -2.27
N ILE A 86 0.05 15.72 -1.06
CA ILE A 86 0.56 15.15 0.19
C ILE A 86 -0.08 13.78 0.43
N LEU A 87 -1.38 13.61 0.19
CA LEU A 87 -2.04 12.30 0.32
C LEU A 87 -1.51 11.28 -0.69
N GLU A 88 -1.25 11.72 -1.93
CA GLU A 88 -0.62 10.90 -2.95
C GLU A 88 0.78 10.44 -2.51
N GLN A 89 1.59 11.35 -1.98
CA GLN A 89 2.92 11.04 -1.50
C GLN A 89 2.89 10.11 -0.27
N ILE A 90 2.03 10.37 0.72
CA ILE A 90 1.86 9.51 1.90
C ILE A 90 1.48 8.08 1.48
N LYS A 91 0.50 7.93 0.57
CA LYS A 91 0.11 6.60 0.08
C LYS A 91 1.23 5.93 -0.69
N TYR A 92 1.93 6.65 -1.56
CA TYR A 92 3.07 6.12 -2.28
C TYR A 92 4.16 5.62 -1.32
N ASP A 93 4.55 6.44 -0.34
CA ASP A 93 5.59 6.08 0.63
C ASP A 93 5.17 4.90 1.51
N PHE A 94 3.91 4.89 1.94
CA PHE A 94 3.34 3.80 2.72
C PHE A 94 3.44 2.47 1.97
N PHE A 95 2.91 2.39 0.75
CA PHE A 95 2.91 1.14 -0.01
C PHE A 95 4.29 0.76 -0.56
N SER A 96 5.16 1.74 -0.82
CA SER A 96 6.58 1.50 -1.12
C SER A 96 7.30 0.87 0.07
N LYS A 97 7.00 1.29 1.30
CA LYS A 97 7.58 0.69 2.51
C LYS A 97 7.08 -0.74 2.72
N VAL A 98 5.77 -0.96 2.59
CA VAL A 98 5.16 -2.29 2.71
C VAL A 98 5.75 -3.26 1.68
N GLU A 99 5.86 -2.85 0.40
CA GLU A 99 6.46 -3.68 -0.63
C GLU A 99 7.94 -3.98 -0.34
N ASN A 100 8.73 -2.98 0.07
CA ASN A 100 10.15 -3.19 0.34
C ASN A 100 10.38 -4.16 1.49
N ASP A 101 9.55 -4.12 2.53
CA ASP A 101 9.65 -5.06 3.64
C ASP A 101 9.16 -6.46 3.26
N LEU A 102 8.09 -6.58 2.46
CA LEU A 102 7.70 -7.85 1.84
C LEU A 102 8.84 -8.43 1.01
N LYS A 103 9.49 -7.60 0.17
CA LYS A 103 10.63 -8.01 -0.66
C LYS A 103 11.80 -8.54 0.18
N LYS A 104 12.15 -7.90 1.30
CA LYS A 104 13.20 -8.37 2.21
C LYS A 104 12.90 -9.75 2.80
N ASP A 105 11.62 -10.08 2.94
CA ASP A 105 11.13 -11.38 3.41
C ASP A 105 10.68 -12.31 2.27
N ASN A 106 11.16 -12.08 1.03
CA ASN A 106 10.83 -12.88 -0.15
C ASN A 106 9.31 -13.04 -0.38
N TYR A 107 8.56 -11.99 -0.08
CA TYR A 107 7.10 -11.92 -0.17
C TYR A 107 6.36 -12.91 0.76
N ASP A 108 7.04 -13.42 1.79
CA ASP A 108 6.41 -14.20 2.85
C ASP A 108 5.75 -13.29 3.89
N ILE A 109 4.45 -13.06 3.69
CA ILE A 109 3.68 -12.16 4.54
C ILE A 109 3.43 -12.70 5.94
N ASP A 110 3.38 -14.03 6.13
CA ASP A 110 3.16 -14.60 7.46
C ASP A 110 4.40 -14.34 8.33
N LYS A 111 5.57 -14.62 7.77
CA LYS A 111 6.86 -14.34 8.41
C LYS A 111 7.05 -12.85 8.69
N LEU A 112 6.68 -11.99 7.75
CA LEU A 112 6.79 -10.54 7.95
C LEU A 112 5.86 -10.07 9.09
N LEU A 113 4.61 -10.54 9.11
CA LEU A 113 3.66 -10.17 10.16
C LEU A 113 4.13 -10.68 11.52
N GLU A 114 4.57 -11.94 11.62
CA GLU A 114 5.12 -12.52 12.86
C GLU A 114 6.29 -11.69 13.40
N LYS A 115 7.26 -11.32 12.56
CA LYS A 115 8.38 -10.47 12.95
C LYS A 115 7.95 -9.10 13.48
N ARG A 116 6.87 -8.53 12.92
CA ARG A 116 6.35 -7.23 13.38
C ARG A 116 5.58 -7.35 14.69
N LEU A 117 4.83 -8.42 14.88
CA LEU A 117 4.09 -8.66 16.13
C LEU A 117 5.02 -9.00 17.31
N ASN A 118 6.15 -9.68 17.05
CA ASN A 118 7.13 -10.07 18.08
C ASN A 118 8.15 -8.97 18.43
N LYS A 119 7.96 -7.73 17.96
CA LYS A 119 8.83 -6.58 18.30
C LYS A 119 8.49 -5.91 19.64
N PHE A 120 7.55 -6.48 20.40
CA PHE A 120 7.08 -6.03 21.71
C PHE A 120 7.06 -7.21 22.68
#